data_AF-A0A958BBZ4-F1
#
_entry.id   AF-A0A958BBZ4-F1
#
_cell.length_a   1.000
_cell.length_b   1.000
_cell.length_c   1.000
_cell.angle_alpha   90.00
_cell.angle_beta   90.00
_cell.angle_gamma   90.00
#
_symmetry.space_group_name_H-M   'P 1'
#
loop_
_entity.id
_entity.type
_entity.pdbx_description
1 polymer ?
#
loop_
_entity_poly.entity_id
_entity_poly.type
_entity_poly.pdbx_seq_one_letter_code
_entity_poly.pdbx_strand_id
1 'polypeptide(L)' 'MHILVTGGAGFIGANLCRRLLDQGHSVAVIDD' A
#
# COMPACT_ATOMS: atom_id res chain seq x y z
N MET A 1 -3.33 -11.46 1.85
CA MET A 1 -4.53 -10.93 1.16
C MET A 1 -4.08 -10.02 0.02
N HIS A 2 -4.92 -9.80 -0.99
CA HIS A 2 -4.66 -8.81 -2.05
C HIS A 2 -5.36 -7.50 -1.68
N ILE A 3 -4.61 -6.40 -1.60
CA ILE A 3 -5.09 -5.11 -1.13
C ILE A 3 -4.77 -4.05 -2.20
N LEU A 4 -5.78 -3.26 -2.56
CA LEU A 4 -5.62 -2.09 -3.41
C LEU A 4 -5.53 -0.84 -2.52
N VAL A 5 -4.47 -0.05 -2.70
CA VAL A 5 -4.26 1.22 -2.01
C VAL A 5 -4.30 2.34 -3.04
N THR A 6 -5.18 3.33 -2.83
CA THR A 6 -5.15 4.58 -3.60
C THR A 6 -4.29 5.62 -2.87
N GLY A 7 -3.56 6.47 -3.60
CA GLY A 7 -2.66 7.46 -2.99
C GLY A 7 -1.44 6.83 -2.30
N GLY A 8 -1.01 5.65 -2.76
CA GLY A 8 0.04 4.84 -2.13
C GLY A 8 1.46 5.44 -2.22
N ALA A 9 1.70 6.39 -3.12
CA ALA A 9 2.93 7.16 -3.25
C ALA A 9 2.99 8.36 -2.28
N GLY A 10 1.87 8.75 -1.66
CA GLY A 10 1.81 9.83 -0.67
C GLY A 10 2.41 9.46 0.69
N PHE A 11 2.53 10.45 1.59
CA PHE A 11 3.14 10.26 2.92
C PHE A 11 2.50 9.13 3.74
N ILE A 12 1.17 9.10 3.81
CA ILE A 12 0.43 8.08 4.56
C ILE A 12 0.40 6.75 3.78
N GLY A 13 0.13 6.83 2.48
CA GLY A 13 0.03 5.66 1.61
C GLY A 13 1.31 4.83 1.61
N ALA A 14 2.48 5.47 1.54
CA ALA A 14 3.76 4.77 1.53
C ALA A 14 4.03 4.02 2.85
N ASN A 15 3.73 4.67 3.99
CA ASN A 15 3.86 4.03 5.31
C ASN A 15 2.87 2.87 5.48
N LEU A 16 1.64 3.03 5.01
CA LEU A 16 0.63 1.97 5.02
C LEU A 16 1.04 0.77 4.16
N CYS A 17 1.47 1.02 2.91
CA CYS A 17 1.91 -0.03 2.00
C CYS A 17 3.07 -0.83 2.60
N ARG A 18 4.06 -0.15 3.19
CA ARG A 18 5.17 -0.82 3.88
C ARG A 18 4.69 -1.75 4.99
N ARG A 19 3.80 -1.28 5.85
CA ARG A 19 3.25 -2.10 6.95
C ARG A 19 2.43 -3.28 6.46
N LEU A 20 1.65 -3.12 5.39
CA LEU A 20 0.87 -4.22 4.79
C LEU A 20 1.77 -5.28 4.16
N LEU A 21 2.87 -4.86 3.52
CA LEU A 21 3.89 -5.77 2.98
C LEU A 21 4.59 -6.54 4.11
N ASP A 22 4.96 -5.87 5.20
CA ASP A 22 5.57 -6.51 6.39
C ASP A 22 4.64 -7.56 7.04
N GLN A 23 3.33 -7.44 6.85
CA GLN A 23 2.31 -8.41 7.29
C GLN A 23 2.09 -9.56 6.28
N GLY A 24 2.85 -9.62 5.19
CA GLY A 24 2.74 -10.67 4.17
C GLY A 24 1.55 -10.49 3.22
N HIS A 25 1.06 -9.27 3.06
CA HIS A 25 0.01 -8.97 2.09
C HIS A 25 0.59 -8.60 0.73
N SER A 26 -0.12 -8.95 -0.35
CA SER A 26 0.17 -8.41 -1.68
C SER A 26 -0.57 -7.09 -1.84
N VAL A 27 0.18 -6.02 -2.12
CA VAL A 27 -0.36 -4.67 -2.27
C VAL A 27 -0.22 -4.23 -3.73
N ALA A 28 -1.31 -3.72 -4.29
CA ALA A 28 -1.31 -2.97 -5.54
C ALA A 28 -1.63 -1.50 -5.22
N VAL A 29 -0.92 -0.58 -5.86
CA VAL A 29 -1.14 0.85 -5.69
C VAL A 29 -1.72 1.44 -6.98
N ILE A 30 -2.71 2.31 -6.83
CA ILE A 30 -3.14 3.23 -7.88
C ILE A 30 -2.91 4.64 -7.36
N ASP A 31 -2.13 5.40 -8.11
CA ASP A 31 -1.94 6.84 -7.96
C ASP A 31 -2.23 7.50 -9.30
N ASP A 32 -2.47 8.82 -9.25
CA ASP A 32 -2.66 9.69 -10.41
C ASP A 32 -1.42 9.83 -11.31
#